data_AF-H2Y254-F1
#
_entry.id   AF-H2Y254-F1
#
_cell.length_a   1.000
_cell.length_b   1.000
_cell.length_c   1.000
_cell.angle_alpha   90.00
_cell.angle_beta   90.00
_cell.angle_gamma   90.00
#
_symmetry.space_group_name_H-M   'P 1'
#
loop_
_entity.id
_entity.type
_entity.pdbx_description
1 polymer ?
#
loop_
_entity_poly.entity_id
_entity_poly.type
_entity_poly.pdbx_seq_one_letter_code
_entity_poly.pdbx_strand_id
1 'polypeptide(L)'
;MLEKTVDAVEYGGYITDLDPEYEMAKEQLFHLKELSRLREAISGMNRSLISEIHRYPYPPSDVHTVMTAALMMLGDLERDCTNWNDVQNLVGKMGKQAITRRVRHSAPGDVTAEIRRDVERKLSGLDIETVQAKSKGAAAFFAWMRCMLKESSYITVNEETVTTAL
;
A
#
# COMPACT_ATOMS: atom_id res chain seq x y z
N MET A 1 3.53 19.94 15.10
CA MET A 1 3.21 21.38 15.06
C MET A 1 2.06 21.62 14.09
N LEU A 2 2.12 21.07 12.87
CA LEU A 2 1.05 21.13 11.85
C LEU A 2 -0.30 20.51 12.26
N GLU A 3 -0.32 19.35 12.92
CA GLU A 3 -1.58 18.73 13.40
C GLU A 3 -2.35 19.65 14.34
N LYS A 4 -1.66 20.19 15.35
CA LYS A 4 -2.26 21.09 16.35
C LYS A 4 -2.81 22.38 15.75
N THR A 5 -2.21 22.87 14.66
CA THR A 5 -2.67 24.08 13.97
C THR A 5 -3.90 23.82 13.10
N VAL A 6 -4.00 22.66 12.44
CA VAL A 6 -5.20 22.29 11.67
C VAL A 6 -6.40 22.09 12.62
N ASP A 7 -6.20 21.34 13.71
CA ASP A 7 -7.24 21.10 14.72
C ASP A 7 -7.72 22.41 15.37
N ALA A 8 -6.83 23.37 15.59
CA ALA A 8 -7.17 24.67 16.17
C ALA A 8 -7.99 25.57 15.23
N VAL A 9 -7.76 25.50 13.91
CA VAL A 9 -8.54 26.23 12.90
C VAL A 9 -9.95 25.63 12.78
N GLU A 10 -10.07 24.30 12.85
CA GLU A 10 -11.35 23.58 12.81
C GLU A 10 -12.23 23.93 14.03
N TYR A 11 -11.64 24.07 15.21
CA TYR A 11 -12.34 24.42 16.45
C TYR A 11 -12.67 25.92 16.58
N GLY A 12 -11.94 26.78 15.85
CA GLY A 12 -12.03 28.23 15.96
C GLY A 12 -13.08 28.90 15.06
N GLY A 13 -13.68 28.17 14.11
CA GLY A 13 -14.71 28.72 13.21
C GLY A 13 -14.20 29.70 12.14
N TYR A 14 -12.88 29.77 11.92
CA TYR A 14 -12.21 30.67 10.96
C TYR A 14 -12.18 30.14 9.52
N ILE A 15 -13.02 29.15 9.20
CA ILE A 15 -12.97 28.41 7.93
C ILE A 15 -13.21 29.37 6.73
N THR A 16 -14.04 30.39 6.88
CA THR A 16 -14.49 31.23 5.74
C THR A 16 -13.44 32.12 5.06
N ASP A 17 -12.32 32.47 5.73
CA ASP A 17 -11.29 33.37 5.17
C ASP A 17 -9.96 32.67 4.82
N LEU A 18 -9.80 31.41 5.21
CA LEU A 18 -8.55 30.62 5.10
C LEU A 18 -8.74 29.31 4.32
N ASP A 19 -9.87 29.15 3.64
CA ASP A 19 -10.28 27.93 2.96
C ASP A 19 -9.17 27.30 2.08
N PRO A 20 -8.49 28.03 1.16
CA PRO A 20 -7.50 27.38 0.30
C PRO A 20 -6.22 26.96 1.04
N GLU A 21 -5.67 27.79 1.93
CA GLU A 21 -4.47 27.42 2.71
C GLU A 21 -4.77 26.31 3.72
N TYR A 22 -5.96 26.29 4.29
CA TYR A 22 -6.41 25.25 5.21
C TYR A 22 -6.59 23.90 4.51
N GLU A 23 -7.22 23.88 3.33
CA GLU A 23 -7.36 22.66 2.54
C GLU A 23 -6.00 22.14 2.06
N MET A 24 -5.10 23.02 1.60
CA MET A 24 -3.72 22.64 1.27
C MET A 24 -2.99 22.03 2.48
N ALA A 25 -3.13 22.63 3.66
CA ALA A 25 -2.51 22.11 4.88
C ALA A 25 -3.11 20.75 5.30
N LYS A 26 -4.42 20.54 5.12
CA LYS A 26 -5.08 19.25 5.34
C LYS A 26 -4.57 18.18 4.37
N GLU A 27 -4.46 18.49 3.08
CA GLU A 27 -3.93 17.56 2.08
C GLU A 27 -2.47 17.18 2.39
N GLN A 28 -1.62 18.14 2.71
CA GLN A 28 -0.22 17.89 3.09
C GLN A 28 -0.12 17.04 4.35
N LEU A 29 -0.93 17.32 5.37
CA LEU A 29 -0.95 16.55 6.61
C LEU A 29 -1.40 15.11 6.34
N PHE A 30 -2.41 14.94 5.50
CA PHE A 30 -2.90 13.63 5.11
C PHE A 30 -1.85 12.82 4.38
N HIS A 31 -1.16 13.42 3.40
CA HIS A 31 -0.06 12.78 2.69
C HIS A 31 1.09 12.38 3.63
N LEU A 32 1.48 13.24 4.58
CA LEU A 32 2.49 12.91 5.60
C LEU A 32 2.07 11.69 6.45
N LYS A 33 0.79 11.59 6.81
CA LYS A 33 0.26 10.44 7.56
C LYS A 33 0.36 9.14 6.74
N GLU A 34 0.07 9.19 5.44
CA GLU A 34 0.21 8.03 4.55
C GLU A 34 1.65 7.58 4.38
N LEU A 35 2.60 8.51 4.22
CA LEU A 35 4.01 8.18 4.19
C LEU A 35 4.50 7.56 5.50
N SER A 36 3.99 8.04 6.64
CA SER A 36 4.27 7.44 7.95
C SER A 36 3.75 6.00 8.04
N ARG A 37 2.52 5.76 7.59
CA ARG A 37 1.91 4.42 7.52
C ARG A 37 2.69 3.49 6.60
N LEU A 38 3.13 3.97 5.44
CA LEU A 38 3.95 3.22 4.50
C LEU A 38 5.27 2.79 5.16
N ARG A 39 5.93 3.73 5.84
CA ARG A 39 7.17 3.45 6.59
C ARG A 39 6.95 2.37 7.65
N GLU A 40 5.89 2.50 8.44
CA GLU A 40 5.54 1.54 9.49
C GLU A 40 5.24 0.15 8.91
N ALA A 41 4.48 0.07 7.82
CA ALA A 41 4.18 -1.19 7.14
C ALA A 41 5.46 -1.87 6.62
N ILE A 42 6.36 -1.13 5.97
CA ILE A 42 7.64 -1.64 5.49
C ILE A 42 8.54 -2.10 6.66
N SER A 43 8.57 -1.35 7.76
CA SER A 43 9.29 -1.74 8.98
C SER A 43 8.71 -3.00 9.63
N GLY A 44 7.39 -3.18 9.57
CA GLY A 44 6.68 -4.34 10.08
C GLY A 44 6.95 -5.62 9.29
N MET A 45 7.27 -5.52 8.01
CA MET A 45 7.61 -6.67 7.15
C MET A 45 8.97 -7.27 7.50
N ASN A 46 8.96 -8.23 8.40
CA ASN A 46 10.14 -8.94 8.88
C ASN A 46 10.15 -10.42 8.47
N ARG A 47 11.27 -11.10 8.74
CA ARG A 47 11.45 -12.53 8.39
C ARG A 47 10.44 -13.46 9.07
N SER A 48 9.92 -13.10 10.25
CA SER A 48 8.92 -13.92 10.95
C SER A 48 7.60 -13.96 10.18
N LEU A 49 7.16 -12.84 9.63
CA LEU A 49 5.93 -12.75 8.83
C LEU A 49 6.05 -13.52 7.51
N ILE A 50 7.23 -13.47 6.88
CA ILE A 50 7.52 -14.28 5.69
C ILE A 50 7.48 -15.77 6.03
N SER A 51 8.05 -16.17 7.17
CA SER A 51 7.99 -17.56 7.62
C SER A 51 6.57 -18.01 7.98
N GLU A 52 5.70 -17.13 8.49
CA GLU A 52 4.29 -17.41 8.73
C GLU A 52 3.59 -17.74 7.40
N ILE A 53 3.71 -16.85 6.42
CA ILE A 53 3.11 -17.02 5.09
C ILE A 53 3.61 -18.33 4.45
N HIS A 54 4.92 -18.59 4.49
CA HIS A 54 5.50 -19.78 3.89
C HIS A 54 5.06 -21.09 4.57
N ARG A 55 4.58 -21.06 5.83
CA ARG A 55 4.19 -22.27 6.57
C ARG A 55 2.76 -22.73 6.30
N TYR A 56 1.92 -21.92 5.66
CA TYR A 56 0.55 -22.34 5.37
C TYR A 56 0.54 -23.50 4.37
N PRO A 57 0.06 -24.71 4.72
CA PRO A 57 -0.16 -25.76 3.74
C PRO A 57 -1.38 -25.46 2.87
N TYR A 58 -2.37 -24.76 3.45
CA TYR A 58 -3.56 -24.26 2.77
C TYR A 58 -3.86 -22.86 3.31
N PRO A 59 -3.64 -21.79 2.52
CA PRO A 59 -3.85 -20.43 2.98
C PRO A 59 -5.35 -20.12 3.08
N PRO A 60 -5.77 -19.26 4.02
CA PRO A 60 -7.06 -18.60 3.90
C PRO A 60 -7.16 -17.87 2.55
N SER A 61 -8.34 -17.88 1.92
CA SER A 61 -8.53 -17.26 0.59
C SER A 61 -8.05 -15.81 0.56
N ASP A 62 -8.34 -15.03 1.59
CA ASP A 62 -7.93 -13.62 1.70
C ASP A 62 -6.41 -13.49 1.71
N VAL A 63 -5.70 -14.39 2.41
CA VAL A 63 -4.24 -14.39 2.46
C VAL A 63 -3.66 -14.67 1.07
N HIS A 64 -4.22 -15.64 0.34
CA HIS A 64 -3.80 -15.91 -1.03
C HIS A 64 -4.05 -14.70 -1.94
N THR A 65 -5.24 -14.12 -1.90
CA THR A 65 -5.59 -12.91 -2.68
C THR A 65 -4.62 -11.76 -2.40
N VAL A 66 -4.32 -11.50 -1.13
CA VAL A 66 -3.42 -10.42 -0.71
C VAL A 66 -1.99 -10.66 -1.19
N MET A 67 -1.48 -11.88 -1.04
CA MET A 67 -0.11 -12.19 -1.47
C MET A 67 0.03 -12.18 -2.99
N THR A 68 -0.97 -12.67 -3.73
CA THR A 68 -1.01 -12.56 -5.19
C THR A 68 -0.99 -11.11 -5.65
N ALA A 69 -1.85 -10.27 -5.06
CA ALA A 69 -1.88 -8.83 -5.35
C ALA A 69 -0.53 -8.15 -5.04
N ALA A 70 0.12 -8.51 -3.93
CA ALA A 70 1.43 -7.96 -3.57
C ALA A 70 2.50 -8.34 -4.59
N LEU A 71 2.53 -9.60 -5.03
CA LEU A 71 3.47 -10.08 -6.05
C LEU A 71 3.24 -9.39 -7.41
N MET A 72 1.98 -9.14 -7.79
CA MET A 72 1.65 -8.36 -8.98
C MET A 72 2.19 -6.93 -8.92
N MET A 73 2.04 -6.23 -7.78
CA MET A 73 2.62 -4.90 -7.59
C MET A 73 4.15 -4.90 -7.65
N LEU A 74 4.79 -6.03 -7.35
CA LEU A 74 6.24 -6.20 -7.45
C LEU A 74 6.70 -6.67 -8.84
N GLY A 75 5.78 -6.83 -9.80
CA GLY A 75 6.06 -7.18 -11.20
C GLY A 75 6.00 -8.68 -11.53
N ASP A 76 5.56 -9.54 -10.61
CA ASP A 76 5.25 -10.95 -10.96
C ASP A 76 3.90 -11.02 -11.70
N LEU A 77 3.71 -12.06 -12.51
CA LEU A 77 2.46 -12.23 -13.26
C LEU A 77 1.43 -12.97 -12.41
N GLU A 78 0.15 -12.58 -12.55
CA GLU A 78 -0.94 -13.22 -11.81
C GLU A 78 -0.99 -14.74 -12.04
N ARG A 79 -0.75 -15.19 -13.28
CA ARG A 79 -0.73 -16.62 -13.63
C ARG A 79 0.31 -17.42 -12.83
N ASP A 80 1.41 -16.78 -12.45
CA ASP A 80 2.49 -17.37 -11.65
C ASP A 80 2.11 -17.45 -10.16
N CYS A 81 0.93 -16.93 -9.77
CA CYS A 81 0.41 -16.95 -8.40
C CYS A 81 -0.87 -17.80 -8.28
N THR A 82 -1.24 -18.54 -9.33
CA THR A 82 -2.48 -19.36 -9.36
C THR A 82 -2.46 -20.43 -8.28
N ASN A 83 -1.32 -21.12 -8.10
CA ASN A 83 -1.15 -22.10 -7.04
C ASN A 83 -0.44 -21.48 -5.85
N TRP A 84 -0.86 -21.88 -4.65
CA TRP A 84 -0.22 -21.40 -3.43
C TRP A 84 1.26 -21.77 -3.33
N ASN A 85 1.65 -22.96 -3.83
CA ASN A 85 3.05 -23.38 -3.87
C ASN A 85 3.92 -22.39 -4.65
N ASP A 86 3.38 -21.82 -5.74
CA ASP A 86 4.11 -20.84 -6.55
C ASP A 86 4.27 -19.52 -5.77
N VAL A 87 3.22 -19.09 -5.06
CA VAL A 87 3.28 -17.94 -4.14
C VAL A 87 4.31 -18.17 -3.04
N GLN A 88 4.34 -19.35 -2.40
CA GLN A 88 5.32 -19.69 -1.38
C GLN A 88 6.75 -19.63 -1.93
N ASN A 89 6.98 -20.16 -3.13
CA ASN A 89 8.28 -20.12 -3.80
C ASN A 89 8.73 -18.67 -4.07
N LEU A 90 7.83 -17.81 -4.54
CA LEU A 90 8.11 -16.39 -4.81
C LEU A 90 8.41 -15.62 -3.52
N VAL A 91 7.62 -15.85 -2.47
CA VAL A 91 7.78 -15.23 -1.15
C VAL A 91 9.05 -15.71 -0.44
N GLY A 92 9.43 -16.98 -0.64
CA GLY A 92 10.60 -17.63 -0.05
C GLY A 92 11.94 -17.30 -0.71
N LYS A 93 11.95 -16.56 -1.83
CA LYS A 93 13.19 -16.14 -2.50
C LYS A 93 14.10 -15.35 -1.54
N MET A 94 15.42 -15.47 -1.73
CA MET A 94 16.43 -14.82 -0.90
C MET A 94 17.27 -13.79 -1.68
N GLY A 95 18.08 -13.01 -0.94
CA GLY A 95 19.03 -12.06 -1.53
C GLY A 95 18.34 -10.92 -2.27
N LYS A 96 18.75 -10.67 -3.53
CA LYS A 96 18.18 -9.59 -4.34
C LYS A 96 16.68 -9.77 -4.63
N GLN A 97 16.23 -11.02 -4.67
CA GLN A 97 14.86 -11.42 -4.99
C GLN A 97 13.98 -11.58 -3.75
N ALA A 98 14.52 -11.37 -2.54
CA ALA A 98 13.72 -11.42 -1.33
C ALA A 98 12.58 -10.41 -1.39
N ILE A 99 11.35 -10.87 -1.11
CA ILE A 99 10.15 -10.03 -1.21
C ILE A 99 10.24 -8.77 -0.35
N THR A 100 10.81 -8.87 0.85
CA THR A 100 11.05 -7.73 1.74
C THR A 100 12.03 -6.72 1.15
N ARG A 101 13.02 -7.18 0.38
CA ARG A 101 13.94 -6.29 -0.34
C ARG A 101 13.23 -5.64 -1.51
N ARG A 102 12.45 -6.40 -2.29
CA ARG A 102 11.66 -5.88 -3.42
C ARG A 102 10.72 -4.77 -2.95
N VAL A 103 9.91 -5.03 -1.92
CA VAL A 103 9.03 -4.03 -1.29
C VAL A 103 9.77 -2.75 -0.89
N ARG A 104 10.95 -2.87 -0.26
CA ARG A 104 11.75 -1.71 0.16
C ARG A 104 12.30 -0.86 -1.00
N HIS A 105 12.43 -1.43 -2.19
CA HIS A 105 12.96 -0.75 -3.36
C HIS A 105 11.87 -0.35 -4.35
N SER A 106 10.61 -0.75 -4.11
CA SER A 106 9.48 -0.33 -4.92
C SER A 106 9.09 1.10 -4.58
N ALA A 107 8.81 1.89 -5.63
CA ALA A 107 8.27 3.23 -5.54
C ALA A 107 6.82 3.26 -6.04
N PRO A 108 5.97 4.18 -5.55
CA PRO A 108 4.61 4.32 -6.06
C PRO A 108 4.56 4.59 -7.58
N GLY A 109 5.57 5.27 -8.14
CA GLY A 109 5.69 5.50 -9.59
C GLY A 109 5.91 4.23 -10.42
N ASP A 110 6.32 3.11 -9.82
CA ASP A 110 6.46 1.83 -10.51
C ASP A 110 5.11 1.15 -10.79
N VAL A 111 4.02 1.64 -10.17
CA VAL A 111 2.68 1.05 -10.25
C VAL A 111 1.94 1.61 -11.46
N THR A 112 1.89 0.83 -12.54
CA THR A 112 1.14 1.19 -13.75
C THR A 112 -0.37 1.27 -13.48
N ALA A 113 -1.10 2.02 -14.32
CA ALA A 113 -2.56 2.13 -14.22
C ALA A 113 -3.28 0.76 -14.34
N GLU A 114 -2.74 -0.15 -15.16
CA GLU A 114 -3.25 -1.52 -15.31
C GLU A 114 -3.09 -2.33 -14.01
N ILE A 115 -1.87 -2.38 -13.46
CA ILE A 115 -1.59 -3.09 -12.20
C ILE A 115 -2.45 -2.53 -11.08
N ARG A 116 -2.57 -1.19 -10.99
CA ARG A 116 -3.41 -0.51 -10.00
C ARG A 116 -4.85 -1.01 -10.06
N ARG A 117 -5.48 -0.93 -11.24
CA ARG A 117 -6.88 -1.32 -11.43
C ARG A 117 -7.11 -2.79 -11.06
N ASP A 118 -6.20 -3.67 -11.46
CA ASP A 118 -6.38 -5.10 -11.26
C ASP A 118 -6.15 -5.49 -9.79
N VAL A 119 -5.17 -4.87 -9.13
CA VAL A 119 -4.94 -5.01 -7.68
C VAL A 119 -6.10 -4.43 -6.88
N GLU A 120 -6.60 -3.24 -7.22
CA GLU A 120 -7.77 -2.64 -6.56
C GLU A 120 -9.00 -3.53 -6.66
N ARG A 121 -9.24 -4.14 -7.83
CA ARG A 121 -10.32 -5.11 -8.02
C ARG A 121 -10.13 -6.33 -7.12
N LYS A 122 -8.91 -6.87 -7.01
CA LYS A 122 -8.61 -8.02 -6.14
C LYS A 122 -8.80 -7.71 -4.66
N LEU A 123 -8.43 -6.50 -4.25
CA LEU A 123 -8.58 -6.06 -2.86
C LEU A 123 -10.00 -5.55 -2.57
N SER A 124 -10.86 -5.39 -3.58
CA SER A 124 -12.24 -4.94 -3.38
C SER A 124 -13.01 -5.95 -2.51
N GLY A 125 -13.67 -5.45 -1.47
CA GLY A 125 -14.41 -6.28 -0.52
C GLY A 125 -13.56 -6.95 0.56
N LEU A 126 -12.23 -6.80 0.53
CA LEU A 126 -11.38 -7.20 1.65
C LEU A 126 -11.27 -6.07 2.67
N ASP A 127 -11.40 -6.45 3.93
CA ASP A 127 -11.22 -5.57 5.08
C ASP A 127 -9.90 -5.92 5.81
N ILE A 128 -9.17 -4.88 6.23
CA ILE A 128 -7.85 -5.05 6.85
C ILE A 128 -7.93 -5.78 8.20
N GLU A 129 -8.98 -5.55 8.99
CA GLU A 129 -9.15 -6.21 10.29
C GLU A 129 -9.39 -7.71 10.10
N THR A 130 -10.20 -8.05 9.11
CA THR A 130 -10.47 -9.44 8.70
C THR A 130 -9.20 -10.15 8.21
N VAL A 131 -8.39 -9.47 7.39
CA VAL A 131 -7.09 -10.01 6.94
C VAL A 131 -6.13 -10.18 8.12
N GLN A 132 -6.06 -9.19 9.01
CA GLN A 132 -5.17 -9.21 10.18
C GLN A 132 -5.52 -10.31 11.17
N ALA A 133 -6.81 -10.60 11.36
CA ALA A 133 -7.29 -11.71 12.18
C ALA A 133 -6.84 -13.07 11.62
N LYS A 134 -6.68 -13.19 10.30
CA LYS A 134 -6.25 -14.43 9.61
C LYS A 134 -4.72 -14.54 9.49
N SER A 135 -4.03 -13.44 9.18
CA SER A 135 -2.57 -13.40 9.04
C SER A 135 -2.03 -11.99 9.26
N LYS A 136 -1.10 -11.87 10.22
CA LYS A 136 -0.36 -10.62 10.46
C LYS A 136 0.56 -10.31 9.27
N GLY A 137 1.11 -11.36 8.65
CA GLY A 137 1.94 -11.23 7.47
C GLY A 137 1.18 -10.62 6.30
N ALA A 138 0.04 -11.20 5.95
CA ALA A 138 -0.80 -10.68 4.88
C ALA A 138 -1.27 -9.24 5.16
N ALA A 139 -1.66 -8.93 6.40
CA ALA A 139 -2.10 -7.58 6.76
C ALA A 139 -1.02 -6.52 6.56
N ALA A 140 0.26 -6.85 6.82
CA ALA A 140 1.37 -5.93 6.54
C ALA A 140 1.48 -5.63 5.03
N PHE A 141 1.35 -6.65 4.17
CA PHE A 141 1.33 -6.47 2.72
C PHE A 141 0.11 -5.70 2.25
N PHE A 142 -1.07 -5.97 2.81
CA PHE A 142 -2.30 -5.23 2.53
C PHE A 142 -2.14 -3.74 2.81
N ALA A 143 -1.64 -3.39 4.00
CA ALA A 143 -1.41 -1.99 4.40
C ALA A 143 -0.43 -1.29 3.46
N TRP A 144 0.70 -1.95 3.15
CA TRP A 144 1.68 -1.42 2.19
C TRP A 144 1.07 -1.18 0.81
N MET A 145 0.32 -2.14 0.26
CA MET A 145 -0.33 -1.98 -1.06
C MET A 145 -1.33 -0.83 -1.06
N ARG A 146 -2.15 -0.67 -0.02
CA ARG A 146 -3.10 0.44 0.09
C ARG A 146 -2.39 1.80 0.06
N CYS A 147 -1.28 1.93 0.81
CA CYS A 147 -0.47 3.15 0.75
C CYS A 147 0.13 3.35 -0.65
N MET A 148 0.71 2.32 -1.27
CA MET A 148 1.32 2.42 -2.60
C MET A 148 0.32 2.81 -3.70
N LEU A 149 -0.89 2.23 -3.71
CA LEU A 149 -1.93 2.54 -4.69
C LEU A 149 -2.45 3.98 -4.55
N LYS A 150 -2.54 4.44 -3.31
CA LYS A 150 -2.94 5.81 -3.01
C LYS A 150 -1.86 6.82 -3.43
N GLU A 151 -0.61 6.57 -3.04
CA GLU A 151 0.53 7.41 -3.42
C GLU A 151 0.72 7.48 -4.94
N SER A 152 0.54 6.35 -5.63
CA SER A 152 0.64 6.35 -7.08
C SER A 152 -0.49 7.13 -7.76
N SER A 153 -1.62 7.38 -7.08
CA SER A 153 -2.73 8.18 -7.66
C SER A 153 -2.39 9.67 -7.68
N TYR A 154 -1.70 10.16 -6.64
CA TYR A 154 -1.21 11.53 -6.59
C TYR A 154 -0.14 11.81 -7.65
N ILE A 155 0.74 10.84 -7.94
CA ILE A 155 1.78 10.99 -8.97
C ILE A 155 1.13 11.16 -10.35
N THR A 156 0.17 10.30 -10.71
CA THR A 156 -0.51 10.38 -12.01
C THR A 156 -1.26 11.71 -12.20
N VAL A 157 -1.93 12.22 -11.16
CA VAL A 157 -2.62 13.52 -11.21
C VAL A 157 -1.64 14.68 -11.43
N ASN A 158 -0.46 14.65 -10.80
CA ASN A 158 0.56 15.68 -10.95
C ASN A 158 1.22 15.67 -12.35
N GLU A 159 1.39 14.52 -12.98
CA GLU A 159 1.91 14.42 -14.35
C GLU A 159 0.91 14.99 -15.39
N GLU A 160 -0.39 14.76 -15.19
CA GLU A 160 -1.45 15.29 -16.08
C GLU A 160 -1.64 16.81 -15.94
N THR A 161 -1.53 17.36 -14.72
CA THR A 161 -1.62 18.82 -14.50
C THR A 161 -0.44 19.58 -15.09
N VAL A 162 0.77 19.01 -15.04
CA VAL A 162 1.96 19.61 -15.67
C VAL A 162 1.86 19.58 -17.20
N THR A 163 1.28 18.52 -17.78
CA THR A 163 1.12 18.38 -19.24
C THR A 163 0.04 19.31 -19.81
N THR A 164 -0.99 19.65 -19.01
CA THR A 164 -2.08 20.55 -19.43
C THR A 164 -1.72 22.03 -19.27
N ALA A 165 -0.64 22.35 -18.55
CA ALA A 165 -0.17 23.72 -18.31
C ALA A 165 0.90 24.21 -19.32
N LEU A 166 1.16 23.45 -20.39
CA LEU A 166 2.09 23.77 -21.49
C LEU A 166 1.32 23.85 -22.82
#